data_AF-A0A1Y0HA94-F1
#
_entry.id   AF-A0A1Y0HA94-F1
#
_cell.length_a   1.000
_cell.length_b   1.000
_cell.length_c   1.000
_cell.angle_alpha   90.00
_cell.angle_beta   90.00
_cell.angle_gamma   90.00
#
_symmetry.space_group_name_H-M   'P 1'
#
loop_
_entity.id
_entity.type
_entity.pdbx_description
1 polymer ?
#
loop_
_entity_poly.entity_id
_entity_poly.type
_entity_poly.pdbx_seq_one_letter_code
_entity_poly.pdbx_strand_id
1 'polypeptide(L)'
;MIAALFMAIAGSAPATPQTSSSHLWKVTPGHALEWEGRPYRPVGVRVPGTVEAIQGTHEAGITDIMIELPADGRGWSEALDAVRNTGQRYWIAVDSLAPMPESVTIEPDSYRIENARTGTVISTPMPGVTRVLIVLAGADGRRTHSEVVPTTGGRLEYKVTHPLGGTHVLLAYPVTRTGGQPDFYEGLDAHRDQMLLNLKQSDFGPGLRGWVNPLGRIPSTSAPKNGVPLSPLFRTEFAAYLRAKYGAVSTLVRSWGIGAANFRDINDAARLVPLWSNGKGLDAAWDPRPTPSSTSMCGPPRCGMTCAKPRPSPGCAAPPV
;
A
#
# COMPACT_ATOMS: atom_id res chain seq x y z
N MET A 1 -15.69 -36.19 -35.10
CA MET A 1 -15.03 -36.97 -34.03
C MET A 1 -13.92 -36.09 -33.44
N ILE A 2 -14.25 -35.23 -32.48
CA ILE A 2 -13.30 -34.53 -31.59
C ILE A 2 -14.02 -34.45 -30.23
N ALA A 3 -13.39 -35.06 -29.22
CA ALA A 3 -13.93 -35.25 -27.89
C ALA A 3 -13.91 -33.94 -27.10
N ALA A 4 -15.05 -33.58 -26.51
CA ALA A 4 -15.16 -32.52 -25.51
C ALA A 4 -14.66 -33.06 -24.16
N LEU A 5 -13.49 -32.58 -23.73
CA LEU A 5 -12.96 -32.81 -22.39
C LEU A 5 -13.73 -31.90 -21.41
N PHE A 6 -14.74 -32.45 -20.75
CA PHE A 6 -15.35 -31.80 -19.58
C PHE A 6 -14.37 -31.90 -18.40
N MET A 7 -13.69 -30.79 -18.07
CA MET A 7 -13.08 -30.66 -16.74
C MET A 7 -14.20 -30.48 -15.71
N ALA A 8 -14.37 -31.49 -14.87
CA ALA A 8 -15.18 -31.41 -13.67
C ALA A 8 -14.55 -30.37 -12.73
N ILE A 9 -15.20 -29.23 -12.57
CA ILE A 9 -14.98 -28.35 -11.42
C ILE A 9 -15.56 -29.12 -10.24
N ALA A 10 -14.69 -29.72 -9.42
CA ALA A 10 -15.07 -30.22 -8.11
C ALA A 10 -15.58 -29.01 -7.30
N GLY A 11 -16.89 -28.82 -7.32
CA GLY A 11 -17.55 -27.88 -6.44
C GLY A 11 -17.27 -28.33 -5.01
N SER A 12 -16.43 -27.57 -4.31
CA SER A 12 -16.48 -27.54 -2.86
C SER A 12 -17.93 -27.23 -2.51
N ALA A 13 -18.62 -28.22 -1.93
CA ALA A 13 -19.92 -28.00 -1.33
C ALA A 13 -19.79 -26.76 -0.41
N PRO A 14 -20.74 -25.82 -0.42
CA PRO A 14 -20.73 -24.74 0.56
C PRO A 14 -20.66 -25.43 1.92
N ALA A 15 -19.64 -25.10 2.71
CA ALA A 15 -19.54 -25.59 4.08
C ALA A 15 -20.86 -25.23 4.76
N THR A 16 -21.72 -26.22 4.97
CA THR A 16 -22.96 -26.02 5.71
C THR A 16 -22.51 -25.52 7.07
N PRO A 17 -22.81 -24.27 7.47
CA PRO A 17 -22.45 -23.83 8.80
C PRO A 17 -23.10 -24.83 9.74
N GLN A 18 -22.28 -25.55 10.52
CA GLN A 18 -22.80 -26.35 11.61
C GLN A 18 -23.65 -25.39 12.45
N THR A 19 -24.96 -25.59 12.41
CA THR A 19 -25.90 -24.95 13.33
C THR A 19 -25.63 -25.54 14.70
N SER A 20 -24.55 -25.09 15.34
CA SER A 20 -24.50 -25.07 16.79
C SER A 20 -25.62 -24.14 17.23
N SER A 21 -26.36 -24.54 18.26
CA SER A 21 -27.47 -23.78 18.83
C SER A 21 -26.97 -22.53 19.58
N SER A 22 -26.24 -21.63 18.90
CA SER A 22 -25.48 -20.56 19.54
C SER A 22 -26.17 -19.20 19.38
N HIS A 23 -27.31 -19.00 20.07
CA HIS A 23 -27.69 -17.64 20.44
C HIS A 23 -26.82 -17.18 21.63
N LEU A 24 -25.49 -17.19 21.44
CA LEU A 24 -24.51 -16.72 22.41
C LEU A 24 -24.77 -15.24 22.73
N TRP A 25 -25.00 -14.45 21.68
CA TRP A 25 -25.43 -13.08 21.78
C TRP A 25 -26.89 -12.92 21.37
N LYS A 26 -27.63 -12.12 22.14
CA LYS A 26 -28.98 -11.67 21.77
C LYS A 26 -29.20 -10.24 22.22
N VAL A 27 -29.79 -9.43 21.36
CA VAL A 27 -30.35 -8.13 21.75
C VAL A 27 -31.84 -8.34 22.03
N THR A 28 -32.28 -8.03 23.23
CA THR A 28 -33.69 -8.18 23.61
C THR A 28 -34.55 -7.07 22.99
N PRO A 29 -35.88 -7.22 22.91
CA PRO A 29 -36.78 -6.14 22.49
C PRO A 29 -36.66 -4.88 23.36
N GLY A 30 -36.16 -5.02 24.60
CA GLY A 30 -35.86 -3.90 25.50
C GLY A 30 -34.47 -3.29 25.31
N HIS A 31 -33.78 -3.58 24.20
CA HIS A 31 -32.41 -3.11 23.89
C HIS A 31 -31.34 -3.54 24.90
N ALA A 32 -31.55 -4.63 25.66
CA ALA A 32 -30.53 -5.22 26.50
C ALA A 32 -29.70 -6.24 25.73
N LEU A 33 -28.41 -6.35 26.05
CA LEU A 33 -27.52 -7.36 25.50
C LEU A 33 -27.52 -8.59 26.42
N GLU A 34 -27.76 -9.78 25.88
CA GLU A 34 -27.70 -11.07 26.58
C GLU A 34 -26.51 -11.89 26.06
N TRP A 35 -25.71 -12.43 27.00
CA TRP A 35 -24.68 -13.45 26.73
C TRP A 35 -25.11 -14.78 27.38
N GLU A 36 -25.24 -15.84 26.59
CA GLU A 36 -25.66 -17.18 27.08
C GLU A 36 -26.97 -17.14 27.88
N GLY A 37 -27.95 -16.36 27.40
CA GLY A 37 -29.25 -16.20 28.04
C GLY A 37 -29.26 -15.36 29.32
N ARG A 38 -28.13 -14.73 29.68
CA ARG A 38 -28.04 -13.82 30.83
C ARG A 38 -27.80 -12.38 30.38
N PRO A 39 -28.47 -11.39 30.99
CA PRO A 39 -28.15 -9.99 30.74
C PRO A 39 -26.65 -9.73 30.96
N TYR A 40 -26.02 -9.08 29.99
CA TYR A 40 -24.61 -8.74 29.99
C TYR A 40 -24.43 -7.25 29.71
N ARG A 41 -23.62 -6.60 30.53
CA ARG A 41 -23.23 -5.21 30.36
C ARG A 41 -21.70 -5.13 30.40
N PRO A 42 -21.02 -4.81 29.29
CA PRO A 42 -19.57 -4.66 29.27
C PRO A 42 -19.18 -3.35 29.96
N VAL A 43 -19.07 -3.38 31.29
CA VAL A 43 -18.55 -2.26 32.10
C VAL A 43 -17.13 -2.59 32.49
N GLY A 44 -16.17 -1.86 31.95
CA GLY A 44 -14.77 -2.23 32.03
C GLY A 44 -13.85 -1.11 31.58
N VAL A 45 -12.59 -1.47 31.36
CA VAL A 45 -11.56 -0.55 30.86
C VAL A 45 -10.96 -1.06 29.56
N ARG A 46 -10.46 -0.13 28.75
CA ARG A 46 -9.65 -0.42 27.57
C ARG A 46 -8.18 -0.31 27.95
N VAL A 47 -7.40 -1.35 27.63
CA VAL A 47 -5.99 -1.44 28.00
C VAL A 47 -5.15 -2.01 26.86
N PRO A 48 -3.84 -1.71 26.82
CA PRO A 48 -2.91 -2.43 25.95
C PRO A 48 -2.97 -3.94 26.22
N GLY A 49 -2.83 -4.76 25.18
CA GLY A 49 -2.75 -6.23 25.29
C GLY A 49 -1.44 -6.75 25.90
N THR A 50 -0.83 -6.03 26.83
CA THR A 50 0.38 -6.45 27.55
C THR A 50 0.02 -7.17 28.83
N VAL A 51 0.82 -8.14 29.25
CA VAL A 51 0.59 -8.94 30.46
C VAL A 51 0.44 -8.05 31.70
N GLU A 52 1.29 -7.03 31.83
CA GLU A 52 1.34 -6.12 32.97
C GLU A 52 0.04 -5.30 33.08
N ALA A 53 -0.45 -4.78 31.96
CA ALA A 53 -1.70 -4.01 31.93
C ALA A 53 -2.91 -4.88 32.30
N ILE A 54 -2.96 -6.13 31.79
CA ILE A 54 -4.02 -7.08 32.09
C ILE A 54 -4.01 -7.43 33.59
N GLN A 55 -2.85 -7.82 34.14
CA GLN A 55 -2.71 -8.13 35.56
C GLN A 55 -3.07 -6.94 36.47
N GLY A 56 -2.63 -5.73 36.12
CA GLY A 56 -2.96 -4.53 36.87
C GLY A 56 -4.47 -4.25 36.93
N THR A 57 -5.22 -4.53 35.85
CA THR A 57 -6.69 -4.40 35.88
C THR A 57 -7.37 -5.45 36.75
N HIS A 58 -6.83 -6.67 36.78
CA HIS A 58 -7.33 -7.73 37.65
C HIS A 58 -7.12 -7.39 39.13
N GLU A 59 -5.94 -6.90 39.50
CA GLU A 59 -5.62 -6.42 40.85
C GLU A 59 -6.54 -5.27 41.28
N ALA A 60 -6.97 -4.43 40.34
CA ALA A 60 -7.94 -3.36 40.56
C ALA A 60 -9.41 -3.86 40.67
N GLY A 61 -9.66 -5.18 40.59
CA GLY A 61 -10.99 -5.78 40.70
C GLY A 61 -11.86 -5.63 39.46
N ILE A 62 -11.27 -5.30 38.30
CA ILE A 62 -12.02 -5.10 37.06
C ILE A 62 -12.28 -6.47 36.41
N THR A 63 -13.54 -6.77 36.08
CA THR A 63 -13.93 -8.09 35.55
C THR A 63 -14.07 -8.16 34.03
N ASP A 64 -14.23 -7.01 33.39
CA ASP A 64 -14.40 -6.91 31.94
C ASP A 64 -13.36 -5.93 31.39
N ILE A 65 -12.61 -6.35 30.38
CA ILE A 65 -11.60 -5.51 29.75
C ILE A 65 -11.71 -5.55 28.23
N MET A 66 -11.23 -4.51 27.57
CA MET A 66 -11.00 -4.49 26.13
C MET A 66 -9.50 -4.42 25.91
N ILE A 67 -8.92 -5.51 25.41
CA ILE A 67 -7.49 -5.59 25.12
C ILE A 67 -7.22 -5.11 23.70
N GLU A 68 -6.27 -4.20 23.56
CA GLU A 68 -5.79 -3.72 22.26
C GLU A 68 -4.69 -4.62 21.75
N LEU A 69 -4.93 -5.23 20.59
CA LEU A 69 -3.97 -6.14 19.95
C LEU A 69 -3.66 -5.67 18.52
N PRO A 70 -2.42 -5.84 18.04
CA PRO A 70 -2.09 -5.55 16.65
C PRO A 70 -2.66 -6.64 15.73
N ALA A 71 -3.03 -6.28 14.50
CA ALA A 71 -3.58 -7.20 13.51
C ALA A 71 -2.57 -8.27 13.07
N ASP A 72 -1.27 -7.98 13.21
CA ASP A 72 -0.18 -8.87 12.81
C ASP A 72 0.04 -10.05 13.77
N GLY A 73 -0.67 -10.10 14.90
CA GLY A 73 -0.63 -11.23 15.83
C GLY A 73 0.42 -11.09 16.94
N ARG A 74 1.27 -10.04 16.89
CA ARG A 74 2.32 -9.86 17.91
C ARG A 74 1.72 -9.68 19.30
N GLY A 75 2.21 -10.45 20.26
CA GLY A 75 1.79 -10.40 21.66
C GLY A 75 0.46 -11.07 21.96
N TRP A 76 -0.18 -11.72 20.97
CA TRP A 76 -1.50 -12.34 21.19
C TRP A 76 -1.44 -13.49 22.18
N SER A 77 -0.48 -14.41 22.05
CA SER A 77 -0.40 -15.58 22.93
C SER A 77 -0.27 -15.16 24.39
N GLU A 78 0.63 -14.22 24.66
CA GLU A 78 0.92 -13.71 25.99
C GLU A 78 -0.29 -12.98 26.58
N ALA A 79 -0.99 -12.18 25.77
CA ALA A 79 -2.21 -11.50 26.19
C ALA A 79 -3.34 -12.49 26.51
N LEU A 80 -3.55 -13.48 25.63
CA LEU A 80 -4.59 -14.50 25.77
C LEU A 80 -4.34 -15.38 27.00
N ASP A 81 -3.09 -15.72 27.29
CA ASP A 81 -2.73 -16.45 28.50
C ASP A 81 -2.90 -15.59 29.76
N ALA A 82 -2.59 -14.30 29.71
CA ALA A 82 -2.82 -13.38 30.83
C ALA A 82 -4.31 -13.22 31.17
N VAL A 83 -5.20 -13.05 30.18
CA VAL A 83 -6.65 -12.96 30.45
C VAL A 83 -7.23 -14.30 30.93
N ARG A 84 -6.68 -15.42 30.46
CA ARG A 84 -7.04 -16.76 30.93
C ARG A 84 -6.67 -16.96 32.40
N ASN A 85 -5.45 -16.57 32.77
CA ASN A 85 -4.92 -16.72 34.14
C ASN A 85 -5.63 -15.82 35.15
N THR A 86 -6.07 -14.63 34.72
CA THR A 86 -6.83 -13.69 35.57
C THR A 86 -8.33 -13.99 35.62
N GLY A 87 -8.84 -14.83 34.69
CA GLY A 87 -10.26 -15.16 34.58
C GLY A 87 -11.14 -13.98 34.15
N GLN A 88 -10.56 -12.89 33.66
CA GLN A 88 -11.30 -11.73 33.19
C GLN A 88 -12.08 -12.04 31.91
N ARG A 89 -13.27 -11.45 31.77
CA ARG A 89 -14.01 -11.43 30.51
C ARG A 89 -13.38 -10.36 29.63
N TYR A 90 -13.23 -10.63 28.34
CA TYR A 90 -12.50 -9.70 27.50
C TYR A 90 -13.08 -9.54 26.10
N TRP A 91 -12.86 -8.35 25.55
CA TRP A 91 -13.09 -7.98 24.16
C TRP A 91 -11.73 -7.73 23.50
N ILE A 92 -11.59 -8.07 22.23
CA ILE A 92 -10.40 -7.71 21.47
C ILE A 92 -10.72 -6.51 20.58
N ALA A 93 -9.91 -5.46 20.68
CA ALA A 93 -9.88 -4.37 19.73
C ALA A 93 -8.60 -4.45 18.89
N VAL A 94 -8.74 -4.50 17.57
CA VAL A 94 -7.56 -4.40 16.70
C VAL A 94 -7.12 -2.94 16.61
N ASP A 95 -5.93 -2.62 17.10
CA ASP A 95 -5.41 -1.24 17.15
C ASP A 95 -4.36 -0.93 16.08
N SER A 96 -4.28 -1.75 15.04
CA SER A 96 -3.44 -1.46 13.87
C SER A 96 -4.09 -0.42 12.97
N LEU A 97 -3.30 0.51 12.41
CA LEU A 97 -3.77 1.32 11.30
C LEU A 97 -4.04 0.41 10.10
N ALA A 98 -5.16 0.66 9.42
CA ALA A 98 -5.44 0.02 8.15
C ALA A 98 -4.27 0.29 7.19
N PRO A 99 -3.88 -0.70 6.37
CA PRO A 99 -2.81 -0.52 5.39
C PRO A 99 -3.17 0.62 4.45
N MET A 100 -2.17 1.38 4.03
CA MET A 100 -2.33 2.52 3.11
C MET A 100 -1.57 2.22 1.81
N PRO A 101 -2.10 2.63 0.65
CA PRO A 101 -1.47 2.29 -0.61
C PRO A 101 -0.21 3.14 -0.80
N GLU A 102 0.83 2.53 -1.38
CA GLU A 102 1.89 3.33 -1.97
C GLU A 102 1.30 4.12 -3.14
N SER A 103 1.46 5.45 -3.10
CA SER A 103 0.81 6.37 -4.04
C SER A 103 1.73 7.52 -4.41
N VAL A 104 1.52 8.08 -5.60
CA VAL A 104 2.17 9.32 -6.03
C VAL A 104 1.24 10.49 -5.70
N THR A 105 1.77 11.51 -5.04
CA THR A 105 1.04 12.76 -4.77
C THR A 105 1.18 13.70 -5.95
N ILE A 106 0.05 14.11 -6.55
CA ILE A 106 -0.04 14.94 -7.74
C ILE A 106 -0.32 16.39 -7.35
N GLU A 107 0.72 17.03 -6.82
CA GLU A 107 0.68 18.42 -6.40
C GLU A 107 1.84 19.19 -7.03
N PRO A 108 1.73 19.54 -8.32
CA PRO A 108 2.82 20.17 -9.07
C PRO A 108 3.26 21.52 -8.48
N ASP A 109 2.42 22.18 -7.69
CA ASP A 109 2.77 23.47 -7.05
C ASP A 109 3.45 23.29 -5.68
N SER A 110 3.24 22.16 -4.99
CA SER A 110 3.72 21.96 -3.60
C SER A 110 5.24 21.85 -3.50
N TYR A 111 5.88 21.21 -4.48
CA TYR A 111 7.35 21.06 -4.54
C TYR A 111 7.88 21.58 -5.86
N ARG A 112 7.71 22.88 -6.06
CA ARG A 112 8.10 23.61 -7.27
C ARG A 112 9.27 24.55 -6.98
N ILE A 113 10.34 24.39 -7.75
CA ILE A 113 11.52 25.25 -7.66
C ILE A 113 11.70 25.96 -8.99
N GLU A 114 11.41 27.25 -8.95
CA GLU A 114 11.62 28.16 -10.07
C GLU A 114 13.11 28.37 -10.33
N ASN A 115 13.46 28.64 -11.58
CA ASN A 115 14.81 28.99 -12.00
C ASN A 115 15.91 27.96 -11.67
N ALA A 116 15.59 26.67 -11.72
CA ALA A 116 16.57 25.60 -11.61
C ALA A 116 17.61 25.66 -12.74
N ARG A 117 18.89 25.48 -12.37
CA ARG A 117 20.05 25.49 -13.28
C ARG A 117 20.94 24.29 -12.98
N THR A 118 21.85 23.98 -13.89
CA THR A 118 22.91 23.00 -13.62
C THR A 118 23.69 23.43 -12.37
N GLY A 119 23.84 22.51 -11.42
CA GLY A 119 24.46 22.75 -10.13
C GLY A 119 23.49 23.16 -9.02
N THR A 120 22.22 23.46 -9.29
CA THR A 120 21.22 23.73 -8.25
C THR A 120 21.13 22.54 -7.29
N VAL A 121 21.25 22.82 -5.99
CA VAL A 121 21.14 21.83 -4.92
C VAL A 121 19.84 22.06 -4.18
N ILE A 122 19.13 20.95 -3.92
CA ILE A 122 17.84 20.91 -3.26
C ILE A 122 17.99 20.00 -2.05
N SER A 123 17.64 20.53 -0.88
CA SER A 123 17.59 19.77 0.36
C SER A 123 16.30 20.11 1.09
N THR A 124 15.32 19.20 1.09
CA THR A 124 13.98 19.47 1.59
C THR A 124 13.53 18.33 2.51
N PRO A 125 13.00 18.62 3.71
CA PRO A 125 12.39 17.60 4.55
C PRO A 125 11.13 17.05 3.88
N MET A 126 11.05 15.73 3.80
CA MET A 126 9.97 14.96 3.18
C MET A 126 9.66 13.72 4.05
N PRO A 127 9.06 13.91 5.24
CA PRO A 127 8.75 12.80 6.14
C PRO A 127 7.73 11.84 5.49
N GLY A 128 7.95 10.53 5.63
CA GLY A 128 7.05 9.50 5.10
C GLY A 128 7.11 9.29 3.58
N VAL A 129 7.94 10.06 2.87
CA VAL A 129 8.25 9.86 1.45
C VAL A 129 9.35 8.81 1.32
N THR A 130 9.22 7.90 0.35
CA THR A 130 10.21 6.83 0.07
C THR A 130 11.09 7.15 -1.14
N ARG A 131 10.49 7.80 -2.15
CA ARG A 131 11.16 8.25 -3.37
C ARG A 131 10.38 9.40 -3.98
N VAL A 132 11.02 10.17 -4.86
CA VAL A 132 10.44 11.34 -5.51
C VAL A 132 10.73 11.25 -7.00
N LEU A 133 9.71 11.44 -7.85
CA LEU A 133 9.96 11.76 -9.25
C LEU A 133 10.35 13.24 -9.33
N ILE A 134 11.57 13.51 -9.79
CA ILE A 134 12.02 14.83 -10.18
C ILE A 134 11.74 15.00 -11.66
N VAL A 135 11.14 16.14 -12.03
CA VAL A 135 10.91 16.53 -13.42
C VAL A 135 11.47 17.93 -13.64
N LEU A 136 12.30 18.08 -14.66
CA LEU A 136 12.81 19.35 -15.14
C LEU A 136 12.02 19.72 -16.41
N ALA A 137 11.45 20.93 -16.39
CA ALA A 137 10.69 21.47 -17.51
C ALA A 137 11.31 22.78 -18.00
N GLY A 138 11.39 22.93 -19.31
CA GLY A 138 11.83 24.17 -19.96
C GLY A 138 10.77 25.27 -19.84
N ALA A 139 11.12 26.48 -20.31
CA ALA A 139 10.22 27.64 -20.32
C ALA A 139 8.96 27.42 -21.19
N ASP A 140 9.02 26.50 -22.15
CA ASP A 140 7.91 26.07 -23.01
C ASP A 140 6.96 25.07 -22.34
N GLY A 141 7.21 24.72 -21.06
CA GLY A 141 6.43 23.74 -20.32
C GLY A 141 6.67 22.30 -20.76
N ARG A 142 7.67 22.04 -21.61
CA ARG A 142 8.03 20.68 -22.02
C ARG A 142 8.99 20.05 -21.02
N ARG A 143 8.75 18.78 -20.71
CA ARG A 143 9.70 17.96 -19.94
C ARG A 143 11.00 17.79 -20.72
N THR A 144 12.10 18.24 -20.15
CA THR A 144 13.46 18.04 -20.70
C THR A 144 14.18 16.89 -20.03
N HIS A 145 13.94 16.66 -18.74
CA HIS A 145 14.53 15.56 -17.99
C HIS A 145 13.58 15.08 -16.88
N SER A 146 13.70 13.81 -16.50
CA SER A 146 13.05 13.28 -15.30
C SER A 146 13.80 12.08 -14.76
N GLU A 147 13.86 11.97 -13.44
CA GLU A 147 14.48 10.86 -12.74
C GLU A 147 13.79 10.58 -11.40
N VAL A 148 13.90 9.34 -10.91
CA VAL A 148 13.37 8.94 -9.61
C VAL A 148 14.52 8.93 -8.61
N VAL A 149 14.39 9.73 -7.56
CA VAL A 149 15.43 9.91 -6.53
C VAL A 149 14.90 9.34 -5.21
N PRO A 150 15.65 8.45 -4.54
CA PRO A 150 15.26 7.97 -3.20
C PRO A 150 15.39 9.09 -2.17
N THR A 151 14.57 9.05 -1.14
CA THR A 151 14.72 9.93 0.03
C THR A 151 15.45 9.20 1.15
N THR A 152 16.40 9.88 1.79
CA THR A 152 17.23 9.31 2.87
C THR A 152 16.92 10.05 4.16
N GLY A 153 16.61 9.32 5.24
CA GLY A 153 16.32 9.93 6.55
C GLY A 153 15.15 10.91 6.53
N GLY A 154 14.14 10.69 5.67
CA GLY A 154 12.99 11.60 5.54
C GLY A 154 13.35 12.94 4.90
N ARG A 155 14.43 13.00 4.10
CA ARG A 155 14.83 14.18 3.34
C ARG A 155 15.07 13.82 1.87
N LEU A 156 14.73 14.75 0.99
CA LEU A 156 15.18 14.77 -0.39
C LEU A 156 16.50 15.54 -0.44
N GLU A 157 17.54 14.91 -0.97
CA GLU A 157 18.78 15.57 -1.35
C GLU A 157 19.02 15.34 -2.84
N TYR A 158 19.05 16.43 -3.60
CA TYR A 158 19.15 16.35 -5.04
C TYR A 158 20.01 17.49 -5.59
N LYS A 159 20.90 17.15 -6.52
CA LYS A 159 21.70 18.13 -7.27
C LYS A 159 21.38 17.97 -8.74
N VAL A 160 21.00 19.07 -9.39
CA VAL A 160 20.82 19.10 -10.84
C VAL A 160 22.19 18.94 -11.51
N THR A 161 22.51 17.73 -11.95
CA THR A 161 23.77 17.43 -12.65
C THR A 161 23.65 17.56 -14.16
N HIS A 162 22.43 17.46 -14.67
CA HIS A 162 22.15 17.54 -16.10
C HIS A 162 22.44 18.95 -16.65
N PRO A 163 23.10 19.06 -17.82
CA PRO A 163 23.34 20.35 -18.47
C PRO A 163 22.01 20.93 -18.95
N LEU A 164 21.64 22.09 -18.41
CA LEU A 164 20.41 22.80 -18.75
C LEU A 164 20.74 23.96 -19.68
N GLY A 165 20.15 23.96 -20.88
CA GLY A 165 20.30 25.02 -21.89
C GLY A 165 19.55 26.32 -21.56
N GLY A 166 19.42 26.66 -20.28
CA GLY A 166 18.66 27.81 -19.81
C GLY A 166 17.94 27.55 -18.49
N THR A 167 17.08 28.48 -18.10
CA THR A 167 16.24 28.41 -16.90
C THR A 167 15.20 27.30 -17.02
N HIS A 168 15.13 26.43 -16.02
CA HIS A 168 14.11 25.39 -15.92
C HIS A 168 13.28 25.53 -14.66
N VAL A 169 12.12 24.87 -14.65
CA VAL A 169 11.34 24.62 -13.44
C VAL A 169 11.60 23.19 -13.02
N LEU A 170 11.91 22.99 -11.74
CA LEU A 170 11.94 21.67 -11.14
C LEU A 170 10.62 21.41 -10.41
N LEU A 171 10.01 20.26 -10.70
CA LEU A 171 8.81 19.76 -10.05
C LEU A 171 9.13 18.43 -9.37
N ALA A 172 8.75 18.28 -8.11
CA ALA A 172 8.92 17.06 -7.34
C ALA A 172 7.56 16.41 -7.06
N TYR A 173 7.42 15.13 -7.42
CA TYR A 173 6.21 14.33 -7.16
C TYR A 173 6.55 13.22 -6.16
N PRO A 174 6.19 13.38 -4.88
CA PRO A 174 6.52 12.41 -3.84
C PRO A 174 5.75 11.09 -4.02
N VAL A 175 6.43 9.98 -3.75
CA VAL A 175 5.83 8.68 -3.53
C VAL A 175 5.74 8.42 -2.04
N THR A 176 4.52 8.27 -1.54
CA THR A 176 4.20 8.13 -0.12
C THR A 176 3.47 6.84 0.14
N ARG A 177 3.69 6.24 1.31
CA ARG A 177 2.84 5.15 1.83
C ARG A 177 1.73 5.65 2.76
N THR A 178 1.62 6.97 2.91
CA THR A 178 0.64 7.63 3.78
C THR A 178 -0.37 8.38 2.93
N GLY A 179 -1.22 7.65 2.22
CA GLY A 179 -2.44 8.22 1.65
C GLY A 179 -3.47 8.29 2.75
N GLY A 180 -4.20 9.39 2.88
CA GLY A 180 -5.35 9.51 3.80
C GLY A 180 -6.53 8.59 3.45
N GLN A 181 -6.29 7.44 2.84
CA GLN A 181 -7.24 6.39 2.49
C GLN A 181 -6.61 5.01 2.76
N PRO A 182 -7.40 4.02 3.21
CA PRO A 182 -6.96 2.63 3.23
C PRO A 182 -6.63 2.10 1.83
N ASP A 183 -5.76 1.10 1.79
CA ASP A 183 -5.45 0.34 0.58
C ASP A 183 -6.55 -0.69 0.35
N PHE A 184 -7.62 -0.29 -0.34
CA PHE A 184 -8.71 -1.17 -0.72
C PHE A 184 -8.35 -2.16 -1.84
N TYR A 185 -7.13 -2.10 -2.37
CA TYR A 185 -6.70 -2.92 -3.50
C TYR A 185 -5.94 -4.14 -3.02
N GLU A 186 -4.70 -3.96 -2.55
CA GLU A 186 -3.85 -5.10 -2.18
C GLU A 186 -3.67 -5.21 -0.67
N GLY A 187 -3.44 -4.07 -0.02
CA GLY A 187 -3.12 -4.03 1.41
C GLY A 187 -4.23 -4.61 2.30
N LEU A 188 -5.50 -4.27 2.07
CA LEU A 188 -6.59 -4.72 2.94
C LEU A 188 -6.81 -6.23 2.87
N ASP A 189 -6.68 -6.84 1.68
CA ASP A 189 -6.80 -8.29 1.52
C ASP A 189 -5.66 -9.02 2.26
N ALA A 190 -4.42 -8.58 2.07
CA ALA A 190 -3.28 -9.14 2.80
C ALA A 190 -3.43 -8.97 4.32
N HIS A 191 -3.93 -7.82 4.77
CA HIS A 191 -4.21 -7.54 6.17
C HIS A 191 -5.31 -8.45 6.74
N ARG A 192 -6.42 -8.63 6.00
CA ARG A 192 -7.50 -9.56 6.36
C ARG A 192 -6.97 -10.98 6.47
N ASP A 193 -6.21 -11.44 5.49
CA ASP A 193 -5.73 -12.83 5.45
C ASP A 193 -4.76 -13.11 6.59
N GLN A 194 -3.86 -12.17 6.90
CA GLN A 194 -2.99 -12.28 8.07
C GLN A 194 -3.80 -12.30 9.37
N MET A 195 -4.82 -11.45 9.50
CA MET A 195 -5.72 -11.45 10.65
C MET A 195 -6.46 -12.79 10.79
N LEU A 196 -7.00 -13.33 9.71
CA LEU A 196 -7.69 -14.63 9.69
C LEU A 196 -6.74 -15.78 10.07
N LEU A 197 -5.47 -15.73 9.64
CA LEU A 197 -4.47 -16.69 10.05
C LEU A 197 -4.21 -16.64 11.56
N ASN A 198 -4.06 -15.43 12.12
CA ASN A 198 -3.87 -15.22 13.55
C ASN A 198 -5.08 -15.70 14.35
N LEU A 199 -6.29 -15.38 13.88
CA LEU A 199 -7.54 -15.86 14.47
C LEU A 199 -7.63 -17.39 14.51
N LYS A 200 -7.22 -18.06 13.41
CA LYS A 200 -7.26 -19.52 13.32
C LYS A 200 -6.25 -20.21 14.24
N GLN A 201 -5.12 -19.55 14.52
CA GLN A 201 -4.03 -20.10 15.33
C GLN A 201 -4.19 -19.83 16.82
N SER A 202 -5.09 -18.92 17.20
CA SER A 202 -5.26 -18.47 18.57
C SER A 202 -6.33 -19.26 19.31
N ASP A 203 -6.05 -19.63 20.56
CA ASP A 203 -7.04 -20.16 21.48
C ASP A 203 -7.54 -19.04 22.40
N PHE A 204 -8.78 -18.59 22.15
CA PHE A 204 -9.40 -17.50 22.88
C PHE A 204 -9.95 -17.93 24.25
N GLY A 205 -10.13 -19.23 24.49
CA GLY A 205 -10.77 -19.72 25.71
C GLY A 205 -12.18 -19.14 25.96
N PRO A 206 -12.73 -19.34 27.18
CA PRO A 206 -14.12 -18.99 27.50
C PRO A 206 -14.34 -17.51 27.87
N GLY A 207 -13.26 -16.74 28.04
CA GLY A 207 -13.32 -15.33 28.47
C GLY A 207 -13.73 -14.36 27.35
N LEU A 208 -13.61 -14.76 26.08
CA LEU A 208 -13.90 -13.89 24.94
C LEU A 208 -15.39 -13.53 24.88
N ARG A 209 -15.67 -12.24 24.72
CA ARG A 209 -17.02 -11.70 24.52
C ARG A 209 -17.21 -11.16 23.11
N GLY A 210 -16.17 -10.62 22.49
CA GLY A 210 -16.26 -10.29 21.08
C GLY A 210 -15.11 -9.45 20.58
N TRP A 211 -15.32 -8.91 19.39
CA TRP A 211 -14.36 -8.14 18.63
C TRP A 211 -14.90 -6.75 18.36
N VAL A 212 -14.02 -5.76 18.42
CA VAL A 212 -14.29 -4.39 18.04
C VAL A 212 -13.27 -3.97 16.99
N ASN A 213 -13.74 -3.34 15.91
CA ASN A 213 -12.89 -2.88 14.79
C ASN A 213 -11.93 -3.96 14.27
N PRO A 214 -12.41 -5.14 13.80
CA PRO A 214 -11.54 -6.26 13.44
C PRO A 214 -10.57 -5.97 12.29
N LEU A 215 -10.80 -4.91 11.52
CA LEU A 215 -9.94 -4.45 10.42
C LEU A 215 -9.02 -3.28 10.83
N GLY A 216 -8.93 -2.99 12.12
CA GLY A 216 -8.12 -1.92 12.65
C GLY A 216 -8.76 -0.53 12.57
N ARG A 217 -7.91 0.48 12.70
CA ARG A 217 -8.27 1.90 12.64
C ARG A 217 -8.13 2.41 11.21
N ILE A 218 -9.21 2.92 10.66
CA ILE A 218 -9.20 3.66 9.41
C ILE A 218 -8.93 5.14 9.74
N PRO A 219 -7.91 5.77 9.16
CA PRO A 219 -7.71 7.21 9.28
C PRO A 219 -8.98 7.94 8.79
N SER A 220 -9.53 8.85 9.60
CA SER A 220 -10.76 9.59 9.26
C SER A 220 -10.57 10.70 8.21
N THR A 221 -9.42 10.74 7.56
CA THR A 221 -9.11 11.75 6.57
C THR A 221 -9.91 11.49 5.29
N SER A 222 -10.46 12.56 4.69
CA SER A 222 -10.89 12.47 3.29
C SER A 222 -9.69 12.04 2.45
N ALA A 223 -9.86 11.03 1.60
CA ALA A 223 -8.83 10.59 0.68
C ALA A 223 -8.20 11.81 -0.02
N PRO A 224 -6.85 11.93 -0.06
CA PRO A 224 -6.22 13.01 -0.78
C PRO A 224 -6.68 12.94 -2.24
N LYS A 225 -7.38 13.97 -2.70
CA LYS A 225 -7.96 14.05 -4.06
C LYS A 225 -6.91 13.96 -5.18
N ASN A 226 -5.64 14.07 -4.81
CA ASN A 226 -4.50 14.16 -5.70
C ASN A 226 -3.56 12.95 -5.58
N GLY A 227 -3.96 11.84 -4.94
CA GLY A 227 -3.12 10.64 -4.83
C GLY A 227 -3.45 9.59 -5.89
N VAL A 228 -2.43 9.07 -6.60
CA VAL A 228 -2.60 7.94 -7.53
C VAL A 228 -1.92 6.69 -6.95
N PRO A 229 -2.67 5.65 -6.54
CA PRO A 229 -2.10 4.38 -6.07
C PRO A 229 -1.22 3.71 -7.12
N LEU A 230 -0.18 3.02 -6.68
CA LEU A 230 0.80 2.37 -7.56
C LEU A 230 0.64 0.85 -7.67
N SER A 231 -0.25 0.25 -6.88
CA SER A 231 -0.42 -1.20 -6.80
C SER A 231 -0.86 -1.82 -8.13
N PRO A 232 -0.35 -3.02 -8.48
CA PRO A 232 -0.81 -3.78 -9.65
C PRO A 232 -2.34 -3.97 -9.71
N LEU A 233 -2.99 -4.26 -8.59
CA LEU A 233 -4.44 -4.45 -8.57
C LEU A 233 -5.20 -3.16 -8.88
N PHE A 234 -4.78 -2.01 -8.30
CA PHE A 234 -5.37 -0.71 -8.67
C PHE A 234 -5.29 -0.46 -10.17
N ARG A 235 -4.14 -0.70 -10.80
CA ARG A 235 -3.96 -0.51 -12.25
C ARG A 235 -4.89 -1.41 -13.06
N THR A 236 -5.12 -2.64 -12.58
CA THR A 236 -6.01 -3.60 -13.22
C THR A 236 -7.46 -3.12 -13.17
N GLU A 237 -7.93 -2.72 -11.99
CA GLU A 237 -9.29 -2.18 -11.80
C GLU A 237 -9.47 -0.86 -12.55
N PHE A 238 -8.47 0.02 -12.52
CA PHE A 238 -8.51 1.28 -13.25
C PHE A 238 -8.55 1.04 -14.75
N ALA A 239 -7.80 0.07 -15.30
CA ALA A 239 -7.92 -0.33 -16.69
C ALA A 239 -9.32 -0.85 -17.02
N ALA A 240 -9.95 -1.64 -16.15
CA ALA A 240 -11.33 -2.09 -16.33
C ALA A 240 -12.31 -0.91 -16.35
N TYR A 241 -12.17 0.05 -15.43
CA TYR A 241 -12.95 1.29 -15.43
C TYR A 241 -12.76 2.10 -16.72
N LEU A 242 -11.52 2.28 -17.17
CA LEU A 242 -11.22 3.02 -18.41
C LEU A 242 -11.82 2.33 -19.64
N ARG A 243 -11.80 0.99 -19.70
CA ARG A 243 -12.50 0.23 -20.75
C ARG A 243 -14.00 0.47 -20.71
N ALA A 244 -14.62 0.37 -19.53
CA ALA A 244 -16.05 0.59 -19.39
C ALA A 244 -16.47 2.01 -19.77
N LYS A 245 -15.65 3.01 -19.41
CA LYS A 245 -15.97 4.43 -19.65
C LYS A 245 -15.69 4.90 -21.08
N TYR A 246 -14.55 4.53 -21.65
CA TYR A 246 -14.09 5.07 -22.93
C TYR A 246 -14.20 4.08 -24.09
N GLY A 247 -14.31 2.77 -23.81
CA GLY A 247 -14.34 1.70 -24.80
C GLY A 247 -12.98 1.45 -25.46
N ALA A 248 -12.42 2.48 -26.10
CA ALA A 248 -11.18 2.43 -26.87
C ALA A 248 -10.16 3.47 -26.41
N VAL A 249 -8.86 3.16 -26.62
CA VAL A 249 -7.75 4.06 -26.25
C VAL A 249 -7.79 5.39 -27.02
N SER A 250 -8.27 5.39 -28.27
CA SER A 250 -8.42 6.61 -29.07
C SER A 250 -9.43 7.60 -28.46
N THR A 251 -10.54 7.09 -27.91
CA THR A 251 -11.54 7.88 -27.19
C THR A 251 -10.96 8.44 -25.90
N LEU A 252 -10.17 7.63 -25.17
CA LEU A 252 -9.47 8.06 -23.97
C LEU A 252 -8.48 9.20 -24.28
N VAL A 253 -7.59 9.03 -25.27
CA VAL A 253 -6.61 10.05 -25.68
C VAL A 253 -7.29 11.37 -26.01
N ARG A 254 -8.36 11.32 -26.81
CA ARG A 254 -9.14 12.51 -27.18
C ARG A 254 -9.78 13.16 -25.95
N SER A 255 -10.34 12.35 -25.05
CA SER A 255 -11.03 12.85 -23.86
C SER A 255 -10.08 13.44 -22.83
N TRP A 256 -8.85 12.95 -22.76
CA TRP A 256 -7.82 13.45 -21.84
C TRP A 256 -7.01 14.59 -22.43
N GLY A 257 -7.13 14.87 -23.73
CA GLY A 257 -6.42 15.96 -24.39
C GLY A 257 -4.91 15.76 -24.51
N ILE A 258 -4.41 14.52 -24.32
CA ILE A 258 -2.96 14.25 -24.27
C ILE A 258 -2.42 14.18 -25.70
N GLY A 259 -1.70 15.23 -26.11
CA GLY A 259 -1.28 15.44 -27.49
C GLY A 259 -0.17 14.52 -28.03
N ALA A 260 0.52 13.76 -27.17
CA ALA A 260 1.73 13.02 -27.58
C ALA A 260 2.01 11.74 -26.78
N ALA A 261 0.99 11.07 -26.25
CA ALA A 261 1.22 9.82 -25.56
C ALA A 261 0.93 8.62 -26.46
N ASN A 262 2.01 7.90 -26.80
CA ASN A 262 1.97 6.63 -27.51
C ASN A 262 1.41 5.52 -26.60
N PHE A 263 0.14 5.62 -26.21
CA PHE A 263 -0.56 4.51 -25.58
C PHE A 263 -0.84 3.47 -26.66
N ARG A 264 -0.37 2.24 -26.47
CA ARG A 264 -0.74 1.15 -27.38
C ARG A 264 -2.16 0.68 -27.08
N ASP A 265 -2.51 0.66 -25.80
CA ASP A 265 -3.81 0.21 -25.30
C ASP A 265 -4.22 0.91 -23.98
N ILE A 266 -5.36 0.50 -23.43
CA ILE A 266 -5.88 1.02 -22.15
C ILE A 266 -5.02 0.56 -20.95
N ASN A 267 -4.34 -0.59 -21.03
CA ASN A 267 -3.45 -1.03 -19.97
C ASN A 267 -2.27 -0.08 -19.84
N ASP A 268 -1.72 0.38 -20.97
CA ASP A 268 -0.65 1.37 -20.99
C ASP A 268 -1.11 2.66 -20.30
N ALA A 269 -2.31 3.16 -20.61
CA ALA A 269 -2.87 4.35 -20.01
C ALA A 269 -3.12 4.21 -18.49
N ALA A 270 -3.61 3.06 -18.04
CA ALA A 270 -3.94 2.81 -16.62
C ALA A 270 -2.71 2.79 -15.70
N ARG A 271 -1.50 2.64 -16.25
CA ARG A 271 -0.26 2.68 -15.47
C ARG A 271 0.25 4.09 -15.21
N LEU A 272 -0.30 5.08 -15.91
CA LEU A 272 0.29 6.39 -15.96
C LEU A 272 -0.23 7.29 -14.86
N VAL A 273 0.68 8.10 -14.36
CA VAL A 273 0.46 9.09 -13.34
C VAL A 273 0.47 10.46 -14.01
N PRO A 274 -0.62 11.25 -13.94
CA PRO A 274 -0.64 12.59 -14.50
C PRO A 274 0.34 13.49 -13.75
N LEU A 275 1.05 14.35 -14.48
CA LEU A 275 1.95 15.35 -13.90
C LEU A 275 1.28 16.74 -13.84
N TRP A 276 -0.05 16.76 -13.85
CA TRP A 276 -0.85 17.98 -13.74
C TRP A 276 -2.04 17.77 -12.80
N SER A 277 -2.46 18.86 -12.15
CA SER A 277 -3.67 18.93 -11.34
C SER A 277 -4.16 20.38 -11.25
N ASN A 278 -5.47 20.60 -11.20
CA ASN A 278 -6.09 21.93 -11.04
C ASN A 278 -5.54 23.02 -12.00
N GLY A 279 -5.24 22.66 -13.25
CA GLY A 279 -4.69 23.58 -14.26
C GLY A 279 -3.21 23.93 -14.10
N LYS A 280 -2.48 23.19 -13.25
CA LYS A 280 -1.06 23.37 -12.93
C LYS A 280 -0.26 22.13 -13.26
N GLY A 281 1.05 22.27 -13.49
CA GLY A 281 1.95 21.17 -13.79
C GLY A 281 2.28 21.05 -15.29
N LEU A 282 2.56 19.83 -15.74
CA LEU A 282 2.96 19.53 -17.11
C LEU A 282 1.88 18.70 -17.78
N ASP A 283 1.57 19.01 -19.04
CA ASP A 283 0.69 18.21 -19.91
C ASP A 283 1.42 16.93 -20.36
N ALA A 284 1.75 16.08 -19.40
CA ALA A 284 2.52 14.86 -19.56
C ALA A 284 2.18 13.88 -18.44
N ALA A 285 2.32 12.59 -18.74
CA ALA A 285 2.16 11.53 -17.75
C ALA A 285 3.46 10.73 -17.56
N TRP A 286 3.55 10.04 -16.43
CA TRP A 286 4.71 9.25 -16.02
C TRP A 286 4.31 7.79 -15.79
N ASP A 287 5.11 6.83 -16.29
CA ASP A 287 5.00 5.42 -15.88
C ASP A 287 5.95 5.18 -14.69
N PRO A 288 5.43 4.90 -13.48
CA PRO A 288 6.22 4.74 -12.26
C PRO A 288 6.91 3.38 -12.15
N ARG A 289 6.78 2.50 -13.16
CA ARG A 289 7.59 1.29 -13.23
C ARG A 289 9.07 1.68 -13.32
N PRO A 290 9.96 1.00 -12.56
CA PRO A 290 11.39 1.11 -12.81
C PRO A 290 11.62 0.78 -14.28
N THR A 291 12.21 1.71 -15.04
CA THR A 291 12.89 1.32 -16.27
C THR A 291 13.92 0.28 -15.84
N PRO A 292 13.93 -0.94 -16.39
CA PRO A 292 15.01 -1.86 -16.11
C PRO A 292 16.29 -1.09 -16.43
N SER A 293 17.13 -0.88 -15.41
CA SER A 293 18.45 -0.32 -15.65
C SER A 293 19.12 -1.22 -16.68
N SER A 294 19.82 -0.64 -17.65
CA SER A 294 20.58 -1.41 -18.64
C SER A 294 21.61 -2.36 -18.01
N THR A 295 21.77 -2.32 -16.69
CA THR A 295 22.59 -3.18 -15.85
C THR A 295 21.90 -4.50 -15.43
N SER A 296 20.59 -4.69 -15.61
CA SER A 296 19.89 -5.90 -15.14
C SER A 296 19.58 -6.97 -16.20
N MET A 297 20.20 -6.90 -17.39
CA MET A 297 20.11 -7.99 -18.39
C MET A 297 21.07 -9.17 -18.14
N CYS A 298 21.79 -9.18 -17.01
CA CYS A 298 22.46 -10.39 -16.54
C CYS A 298 21.58 -11.08 -15.50
N GLY A 299 20.74 -12.01 -15.96
CA GLY A 299 20.10 -12.98 -15.07
C GLY A 299 21.16 -13.82 -14.33
N PRO A 300 20.81 -14.45 -13.19
CA PRO A 300 21.73 -15.28 -12.44
C PRO A 300 22.26 -16.42 -13.33
N PRO A 301 23.55 -16.81 -13.21
CA PRO A 301 24.07 -17.92 -13.98
C PRO A 301 23.29 -19.17 -13.57
N ARG A 302 22.59 -19.79 -14.52
CA ARG A 302 22.14 -21.17 -14.37
C ARG A 302 23.38 -22.01 -14.10
N CYS A 303 23.38 -22.74 -12.99
CA CYS A 303 24.41 -23.71 -12.65
C CYS A 303 24.78 -24.56 -13.87
N GLY A 304 26.08 -24.60 -14.18
CA GLY A 304 26.64 -25.57 -15.11
C GLY A 304 26.75 -25.14 -16.57
N MET A 305 27.43 -24.03 -16.85
CA MET A 305 28.20 -23.87 -18.10
C MET A 305 29.34 -22.87 -17.86
N THR A 306 30.56 -23.31 -18.13
CA THR A 306 31.80 -22.53 -18.04
C THR A 306 31.71 -21.28 -18.92
N CYS A 307 31.84 -20.09 -18.32
CA CYS A 307 32.01 -18.84 -19.06
C CYS A 307 33.37 -18.88 -19.79
N ALA A 308 33.34 -19.00 -21.12
CA ALA A 308 34.51 -18.78 -21.96
C ALA A 308 34.94 -17.31 -21.84
N LYS A 309 36.21 -17.07 -21.45
CA LYS A 309 36.82 -15.74 -21.46
C LYS A 309 36.69 -15.11 -22.87
N PRO A 310 36.28 -13.84 -23.00
CA PRO A 310 36.43 -13.15 -24.28
C PRO A 310 37.92 -12.98 -24.60
N ARG A 311 38.31 -13.32 -25.84
CA ARG A 311 39.64 -13.02 -26.37
C ARG A 311 39.83 -11.50 -26.42
N PRO A 312 40.99 -10.95 -26.03
CA PRO A 312 41.30 -9.56 -26.30
C PRO A 312 41.49 -9.37 -27.81
N SER A 313 40.76 -8.42 -28.40
CA SER A 313 41.04 -7.90 -29.73
C SER A 313 42.34 -7.09 -29.71
N PRO A 314 43.14 -7.13 -30.79
CA PRO A 314 44.49 -6.57 -30.81
C PRO A 314 44.44 -5.06 -31.09
N GLY A 315 45.17 -4.27 -30.32
CA GLY A 315 45.48 -2.89 -30.68
C GLY A 315 45.29 -1.89 -29.54
N CYS A 316 46.30 -1.78 -28.69
CA CYS A 316 46.73 -0.51 -28.08
C CYS A 316 48.09 -0.79 -27.40
N ALA A 317 49.17 -0.40 -28.08
CA ALA A 317 50.52 -0.46 -27.55
C ALA A 317 50.70 0.59 -26.44
N ALA A 318 51.37 0.21 -25.35
CA ALA A 318 51.84 1.13 -24.33
C ALA A 318 53.20 1.72 -24.72
N PRO A 319 53.50 3.00 -24.43
CA PRO A 319 54.85 3.53 -24.54
C PRO A 319 55.69 3.18 -23.29
N PRO A 320 57.04 3.17 -23.40
CA PRO A 320 57.91 2.64 -22.37
C PRO A 320 58.18 3.65 -21.23
N VAL A 321 58.20 3.05 -20.03
CA VAL A 321 58.74 3.43 -18.70
C VAL A 321 59.06 4.89 -18.42
#